data_AF-A0A3R7Q020-F1
#
_entry.id   AF-A0A3R7Q020-F1
#
_cell.length_a   1.000
_cell.length_b   1.000
_cell.length_c   1.000
_cell.angle_alpha   90.00
_cell.angle_beta   90.00
_cell.angle_gamma   90.00
#
_symmetry.space_group_name_H-M   'P 1'
#
loop_
_entity.id
_entity.type
_entity.pdbx_description
1 polymer ?
#
loop_
_entity_poly.entity_id
_entity_poly.type
_entity_poly.pdbx_seq_one_letter_code
_entity_poly.pdbx_strand_id
1 'polypeptide(L)'
;MNPHQPSHFRVLDVRSWMEETGDLEYDVITCLNLLDRCDTPKTLLKDIYRKLRPDGTLVVALVLPFSPYVEYGAADNLPSEELGITGSTIEEQVNSLANEVFPGLGFQLDRWSRLPYLCEGDLDQAFYWLPDVVLILKKMEISEENLYSPSMQELAKEVNLKLDL
;
A
#
# COMPACT_ATOMS: atom_id res chain seq x y z
N MET A 1 14.72 22.31 16.13
CA MET A 1 14.15 22.61 14.80
C MET A 1 15.30 22.71 13.81
N ASN A 2 15.26 21.91 12.74
CA ASN A 2 16.32 21.84 11.74
C ASN A 2 16.11 22.97 10.70
N PRO A 3 17.07 23.89 10.50
CA PRO A 3 16.85 25.17 9.79
C PRO A 3 16.70 25.09 8.25
N HIS A 4 16.50 23.90 7.67
CA HIS A 4 16.48 23.71 6.20
C HIS A 4 15.24 23.00 5.65
N GLN A 5 14.13 22.94 6.40
CA GLN A 5 12.91 22.33 5.88
C GLN A 5 12.15 23.35 4.99
N PRO A 6 12.02 23.11 3.68
CA PRO A 6 11.27 24.00 2.80
C PRO A 6 9.79 24.05 3.20
N SER A 7 9.19 25.23 3.08
CA SER A 7 7.89 25.63 3.66
C SER A 7 6.63 24.93 3.09
N HIS A 8 6.78 23.92 2.24
CA HIS A 8 5.66 23.34 1.47
C HIS A 8 5.50 21.83 1.62
N PHE A 9 6.35 21.14 2.38
CA PHE A 9 6.13 19.73 2.72
C PHE A 9 6.56 19.40 4.15
N ARG A 10 5.84 18.45 4.75
CA ARG A 10 6.17 17.86 6.04
C ARG A 10 6.70 16.45 5.80
N VAL A 11 7.89 16.17 6.33
CA VAL A 11 8.44 14.80 6.34
C VAL A 11 8.02 14.16 7.65
N LEU A 12 7.51 12.93 7.55
CA LEU A 12 7.01 12.12 8.66
C LEU A 12 7.72 10.79 8.65
N ASP A 13 7.88 10.19 9.83
CA ASP A 13 8.37 8.83 9.93
C ASP A 13 7.25 7.82 9.59
N VAL A 14 7.58 6.80 8.81
CA VAL A 14 6.60 5.80 8.32
C VAL A 14 5.94 5.00 9.44
N ARG A 15 6.51 4.96 10.65
CA ARG A 15 5.96 4.23 11.80
C ARG A 15 5.10 5.12 12.69
N SER A 16 5.27 6.45 12.64
CA SER A 16 4.51 7.39 13.48
C SER A 16 3.62 8.37 12.72
N TRP A 17 3.66 8.39 11.37
CA TRP A 17 2.91 9.35 10.55
C TRP A 17 1.41 9.38 10.84
N MET A 18 0.82 8.22 11.17
CA MET A 18 -0.58 8.08 11.54
C MET A 18 -0.96 8.93 12.75
N GLU A 19 -0.19 8.80 13.83
CA GLU A 19 -0.40 9.55 15.08
C GLU A 19 -0.08 11.04 14.87
N GLU A 20 1.03 11.30 14.19
CA GLU A 20 1.54 12.64 13.92
C GLU A 20 0.63 13.52 13.03
N THR A 21 -0.26 12.89 12.27
CA THR A 21 -1.24 13.57 11.42
C THR A 21 -2.61 13.72 12.09
N GLY A 22 -2.83 13.13 13.27
CA GLY A 22 -4.08 13.28 14.04
C GLY A 22 -5.32 12.88 13.23
N ASP A 23 -6.33 13.74 13.18
CA ASP A 23 -7.58 13.46 12.45
C ASP A 23 -7.52 13.89 10.97
N LEU A 24 -6.34 14.23 10.44
CA LEU A 24 -6.21 14.67 9.05
C LEU A 24 -6.45 13.50 8.09
N GLU A 25 -7.38 13.71 7.16
CA GLU A 25 -7.67 12.80 6.05
C GLU A 25 -7.22 13.39 4.71
N TYR A 26 -7.00 12.52 3.73
CA TYR A 26 -6.49 12.89 2.42
C TYR A 26 -7.44 12.43 1.30
N ASP A 27 -7.57 13.27 0.28
CA ASP A 27 -8.29 12.90 -0.96
C ASP A 27 -7.47 11.92 -1.80
N VAL A 28 -6.12 12.00 -1.73
CA VAL A 28 -5.19 11.14 -2.46
C VAL A 28 -4.00 10.77 -1.57
N ILE A 29 -3.64 9.48 -1.56
CA ILE A 29 -2.38 8.99 -1.00
C ILE A 29 -1.63 8.23 -2.09
N THR A 30 -0.32 8.46 -2.21
CA THR A 30 0.56 7.76 -3.15
C THR A 30 1.54 6.87 -2.38
N CYS A 31 1.53 5.57 -2.66
CA CYS A 31 2.42 4.54 -2.10
C CYS A 31 3.26 3.95 -3.23
N LEU A 32 4.38 4.59 -3.54
CA LEU A 32 5.15 4.32 -4.76
C LEU A 32 6.40 3.52 -4.43
N ASN A 33 6.50 2.26 -4.90
CA ASN A 33 7.66 1.38 -4.73
C ASN A 33 8.13 1.29 -3.27
N LEU A 34 7.15 1.11 -2.38
CA LEU A 34 7.33 1.06 -0.93
C LEU A 34 6.95 -0.32 -0.35
N LEU A 35 5.93 -0.98 -0.90
CA LEU A 35 5.36 -2.21 -0.31
C LEU A 35 6.35 -3.39 -0.32
N ASP A 36 7.24 -3.45 -1.31
CA ASP A 36 8.31 -4.43 -1.41
C ASP A 36 9.46 -4.20 -0.42
N ARG A 37 9.51 -3.02 0.22
CA ARG A 37 10.54 -2.67 1.22
C ARG A 37 9.95 -2.44 2.62
N CYS A 38 8.66 -2.71 2.78
CA CYS A 38 7.94 -2.51 4.02
C CYS A 38 7.93 -3.83 4.82
N ASP A 39 8.21 -3.77 6.11
CA ASP A 39 8.12 -4.92 7.02
C ASP A 39 6.67 -5.36 7.25
N THR A 40 5.77 -4.38 7.38
CA THR A 40 4.34 -4.58 7.66
C THR A 40 3.45 -3.96 6.57
N PRO A 41 3.54 -4.43 5.31
CA PRO A 41 2.84 -3.82 4.17
C PRO A 41 1.32 -3.86 4.28
N LYS A 42 0.73 -4.87 4.95
CA LYS A 42 -0.73 -4.93 5.17
C LYS A 42 -1.16 -3.88 6.17
N THR A 43 -0.42 -3.73 7.28
CA THR A 43 -0.67 -2.68 8.27
C THR A 43 -0.56 -1.29 7.65
N LEU A 44 0.46 -1.03 6.83
CA LEU A 44 0.60 0.23 6.10
C LEU A 44 -0.62 0.51 5.20
N LEU A 45 -1.11 -0.48 4.46
CA LEU A 45 -2.30 -0.32 3.62
C LEU A 45 -3.58 -0.07 4.42
N LYS A 46 -3.73 -0.69 5.60
CA LYS A 46 -4.84 -0.42 6.53
C LYS A 46 -4.78 1.00 7.08
N ASP A 47 -3.58 1.49 7.40
CA ASP A 47 -3.36 2.87 7.85
C ASP A 47 -3.68 3.89 6.76
N ILE A 48 -3.26 3.62 5.53
CA ILE A 48 -3.64 4.40 4.35
C ILE A 48 -5.17 4.41 4.18
N TYR A 49 -5.83 3.26 4.30
CA TYR A 49 -7.29 3.16 4.21
C TYR A 49 -7.98 4.07 5.25
N ARG A 50 -7.50 4.06 6.50
CA ARG A 50 -8.04 4.91 7.59
C ARG A 50 -7.87 6.41 7.32
N LYS A 51 -6.78 6.80 6.65
CA LYS A 51 -6.46 8.21 6.37
C LYS A 51 -7.01 8.73 5.05
N LEU A 52 -7.54 7.86 4.20
CA LEU A 52 -8.28 8.28 3.03
C LEU A 52 -9.69 8.70 3.40
N ARG A 53 -10.16 9.79 2.80
CA ARG A 53 -11.59 10.16 2.83
C ARG A 53 -12.44 9.08 2.16
N PRO A 54 -13.77 9.03 2.39
CA PRO A 54 -14.65 8.00 1.78
C PRO A 54 -14.47 7.81 0.27
N ASP A 55 -14.31 8.89 -0.51
CA ASP A 55 -14.07 8.85 -1.96
C ASP A 55 -12.57 8.93 -2.35
N GLY A 56 -11.70 8.69 -1.37
CA GLY A 56 -10.26 8.84 -1.49
C GLY A 56 -9.65 7.87 -2.50
N THR A 57 -8.54 8.31 -3.10
CA THR A 57 -7.79 7.53 -4.09
C THR A 57 -6.43 7.12 -3.54
N LEU A 58 -6.11 5.83 -3.63
CA LEU A 58 -4.77 5.32 -3.41
C LEU A 58 -4.11 5.06 -4.76
N VAL A 59 -2.89 5.59 -4.95
CA VAL A 59 -2.04 5.24 -6.09
C VAL A 59 -0.91 4.36 -5.59
N VAL A 60 -0.80 3.13 -6.09
CA VAL A 60 0.29 2.20 -5.77
C VAL A 60 1.20 2.04 -6.98
N ALA A 61 2.52 2.11 -6.78
CA ALA A 61 3.50 1.60 -7.75
C ALA A 61 4.18 0.36 -7.16
N LEU A 62 4.35 -0.68 -7.97
CA LEU A 62 4.88 -1.96 -7.52
C LEU A 62 5.59 -2.71 -8.65
N VAL A 63 6.87 -3.02 -8.44
CA VAL A 63 7.62 -3.93 -9.31
C VAL A 63 7.01 -5.34 -9.26
N LEU A 64 6.73 -5.91 -10.43
CA LEU A 64 6.22 -7.29 -10.58
C LEU A 64 7.11 -8.11 -11.52
N PRO A 65 7.43 -9.39 -11.22
CA PRO A 65 6.91 -10.18 -10.10
C PRO A 65 7.38 -9.69 -8.73
N PHE A 66 6.47 -9.68 -7.77
CA PHE A 66 6.68 -9.16 -6.42
C PHE A 66 7.71 -10.02 -5.67
N SER A 67 8.77 -9.38 -5.20
CA SER A 67 9.86 -10.00 -4.46
C SER A 67 10.29 -9.06 -3.34
N PRO A 68 9.65 -9.12 -2.17
CA PRO A 68 9.91 -8.17 -1.09
C PRO A 68 11.30 -8.40 -0.48
N TYR A 69 11.92 -7.30 -0.05
CA TYR A 69 13.20 -7.26 0.63
C TYR A 69 13.22 -6.14 1.67
N VAL A 70 13.32 -6.51 2.94
CA VAL A 70 13.33 -5.60 4.08
C VAL A 70 14.75 -5.46 4.62
N GLU A 71 15.35 -4.29 4.41
CA GLU A 71 16.75 -4.01 4.75
C GLU A 71 17.06 -4.08 6.26
N TYR A 72 16.06 -3.80 7.12
CA TYR A 72 16.26 -3.67 8.56
C TYR A 72 15.15 -4.38 9.33
N GLY A 73 15.54 -5.27 10.26
CA GLY A 73 14.64 -5.82 11.28
C GLY A 73 14.31 -7.30 11.15
N ALA A 74 14.42 -7.89 9.96
CA ALA A 74 14.18 -9.31 9.72
C ALA A 74 15.51 -10.08 9.53
N ALA A 75 15.62 -11.27 10.11
CA ALA A 75 16.85 -12.08 10.02
C ALA A 75 17.11 -12.62 8.60
N ASP A 76 16.06 -12.73 7.79
CA ASP A 76 16.05 -13.24 6.41
C ASP A 76 15.72 -12.16 5.37
N ASN A 77 15.58 -10.90 5.80
CA ASN A 77 15.13 -9.77 4.97
C ASN A 77 13.72 -9.97 4.38
N LEU A 78 12.90 -10.85 4.95
CA LEU A 78 11.50 -10.99 4.57
C LEU A 78 10.62 -10.08 5.45
N PRO A 79 9.49 -9.60 4.91
CA PRO A 79 8.54 -8.85 5.71
C PRO A 79 7.87 -9.77 6.74
N SER A 80 7.60 -9.23 7.93
CA SER A 80 6.80 -9.92 8.95
C SER A 80 5.33 -10.08 8.55
N GLU A 81 4.83 -9.28 7.61
CA GLU A 81 3.52 -9.46 6.97
C GLU A 81 3.64 -9.72 5.47
N GLU A 82 3.07 -10.82 5.01
CA GLU A 82 2.97 -11.11 3.58
C GLU A 82 1.71 -10.50 2.98
N LEU A 83 1.80 -9.88 1.81
CA LEU A 83 0.63 -9.39 1.07
C LEU A 83 -0.26 -10.54 0.55
N GLY A 84 0.30 -11.73 0.33
CA GLY A 84 -0.42 -12.88 -0.21
C GLY A 84 -0.69 -12.80 -1.72
N ILE A 85 0.18 -12.11 -2.48
CA ILE A 85 0.09 -12.04 -3.93
C ILE A 85 0.38 -13.41 -4.53
N THR A 86 -0.52 -13.91 -5.36
CA THR A 86 -0.37 -15.19 -6.06
C THR A 86 -0.05 -15.00 -7.54
N GLY A 87 0.55 -16.02 -8.15
CA GLY A 87 0.94 -15.99 -9.57
C GLY A 87 2.43 -15.74 -9.80
N SER A 88 2.86 -15.99 -11.03
CA SER A 88 4.26 -15.95 -11.46
C SER A 88 4.56 -14.90 -12.52
N THR A 89 3.52 -14.48 -13.26
CA THR A 89 3.59 -13.44 -14.28
C THR A 89 3.02 -12.12 -13.77
N ILE A 90 3.33 -11.03 -14.46
CA ILE A 90 2.79 -9.70 -14.15
C ILE A 90 1.26 -9.74 -14.19
N GLU A 91 0.68 -10.35 -15.22
CA GLU A 91 -0.76 -10.43 -15.43
C GLU A 91 -1.45 -11.27 -14.35
N GLU A 92 -0.86 -12.39 -13.94
CA GLU A 92 -1.39 -13.20 -12.83
C GLU A 92 -1.34 -12.42 -11.50
N GLN A 93 -0.21 -11.75 -11.21
CA GLN A 93 -0.07 -11.02 -9.96
C GLN A 93 -0.92 -9.75 -9.92
N VAL A 94 -1.12 -9.05 -11.03
CA VAL A 94 -2.11 -7.96 -11.14
C VAL A 94 -3.52 -8.50 -10.88
N ASN A 95 -3.86 -9.68 -11.40
CA ASN A 95 -5.16 -10.30 -11.11
C ASN A 95 -5.31 -10.66 -9.62
N SER A 96 -4.28 -11.22 -8.98
CA SER A 96 -4.32 -11.52 -7.55
C SER A 96 -4.44 -10.24 -6.71
N LEU A 97 -3.68 -9.19 -7.05
CA LEU A 97 -3.78 -7.88 -6.42
C LEU A 97 -5.19 -7.29 -6.53
N ALA A 98 -5.75 -7.30 -7.75
CA ALA A 98 -7.03 -6.67 -8.06
C ALA A 98 -8.23 -7.38 -7.43
N ASN A 99 -8.18 -8.71 -7.33
CA ASN A 99 -9.34 -9.52 -6.97
C ASN A 99 -9.27 -10.12 -5.55
N GLU A 100 -8.09 -10.16 -4.94
CA GLU A 100 -7.88 -10.81 -3.63
C GLU A 100 -7.27 -9.84 -2.62
N VAL A 101 -6.07 -9.34 -2.90
CA VAL A 101 -5.27 -8.56 -1.93
C VAL A 101 -5.91 -7.21 -1.62
N PHE A 102 -6.14 -6.37 -2.64
CA PHE A 102 -6.69 -5.03 -2.43
C PHE A 102 -8.14 -5.05 -1.94
N PRO A 103 -9.05 -5.89 -2.48
CA PRO A 103 -10.40 -6.01 -1.94
C PRO A 103 -10.42 -6.44 -0.47
N GLY A 104 -9.53 -7.37 -0.07
CA GLY A 104 -9.38 -7.78 1.34
C GLY A 104 -8.92 -6.66 2.28
N LEU A 105 -8.41 -5.55 1.73
CA LEU A 105 -7.96 -4.36 2.46
C LEU A 105 -8.88 -3.15 2.23
N GLY A 106 -10.08 -3.35 1.65
CA GLY A 106 -11.07 -2.30 1.44
C GLY A 106 -10.78 -1.40 0.24
N PHE A 107 -10.03 -1.89 -0.73
CA PHE A 107 -9.70 -1.17 -1.95
C PHE A 107 -10.24 -1.88 -3.19
N GLN A 108 -10.84 -1.11 -4.10
CA GLN A 108 -11.24 -1.59 -5.41
C GLN A 108 -10.31 -1.02 -6.49
N LEU A 109 -9.84 -1.88 -7.39
CA LEU A 109 -9.08 -1.43 -8.55
C LEU A 109 -9.98 -0.69 -9.54
N ASP A 110 -9.64 0.58 -9.82
CA ASP A 110 -10.29 1.36 -10.87
C ASP A 110 -9.54 1.21 -12.19
N ARG A 111 -8.24 1.50 -12.20
CA ARG A 111 -7.39 1.45 -13.42
C ARG A 111 -5.98 1.03 -13.07
N TRP A 112 -5.27 0.45 -14.03
CA TRP A 112 -3.85 0.21 -13.90
C TRP A 112 -3.13 0.34 -15.25
N SER A 113 -1.82 0.54 -15.19
CA SER A 113 -0.94 0.53 -16.37
C SER A 113 0.42 -0.07 -16.01
N ARG A 114 1.19 -0.42 -17.02
CA ARG A 114 2.56 -0.94 -16.88
C ARG A 114 3.56 0.11 -17.34
N LEU A 115 4.54 0.39 -16.49
CA LEU A 115 5.58 1.40 -16.71
C LEU A 115 6.97 0.77 -16.52
N PRO A 116 8.04 1.35 -17.08
CA PRO A 116 9.40 1.04 -16.64
C PRO A 116 9.69 1.75 -15.30
N TYR A 117 10.23 1.03 -14.33
CA TYR A 117 10.85 1.61 -13.13
C TYR A 117 12.36 1.63 -13.27
N LEU A 118 12.94 2.80 -13.09
CA LEU A 118 14.38 3.00 -13.10
C LEU A 118 14.85 3.22 -11.67
N CYS A 119 15.68 2.31 -11.16
CA CYS A 119 16.25 2.44 -9.82
C CYS A 119 17.77 2.32 -9.83
N GLU A 120 18.38 2.81 -8.76
CA GLU A 120 19.81 2.63 -8.51
C GLU A 120 20.17 1.15 -8.59
N GLY A 121 21.29 0.88 -9.26
CA GLY A 121 21.80 -0.47 -9.37
C GLY A 121 22.81 -0.80 -8.28
N ASP A 122 23.77 -1.66 -8.59
CA ASP A 122 24.79 -2.13 -7.68
C ASP A 122 26.18 -2.01 -8.30
N LEU A 123 27.14 -2.76 -7.76
CA LEU A 123 28.53 -2.75 -8.23
C LEU A 123 28.68 -3.32 -9.65
N ASP A 124 27.73 -4.14 -10.11
CA ASP A 124 27.77 -4.80 -11.42
C ASP A 124 27.01 -4.00 -12.49
N GLN A 125 25.92 -3.32 -12.12
CA GLN A 125 25.11 -2.52 -13.03
C GLN A 125 24.73 -1.17 -12.39
N ALA A 126 24.92 -0.06 -13.10
CA ALA A 126 24.69 1.28 -12.54
C ALA A 126 23.21 1.63 -12.26
N PHE A 127 22.27 1.03 -13.00
CA PHE A 127 20.83 1.22 -12.81
C PHE A 127 20.06 0.00 -13.30
N TYR A 128 18.99 -0.37 -12.62
CA TYR A 128 18.07 -1.41 -13.08
C TYR A 128 16.87 -0.80 -13.79
N TRP A 129 16.40 -1.44 -14.86
CA TRP A 129 15.07 -1.20 -15.41
C TRP A 129 14.18 -2.39 -15.07
N LEU A 130 13.15 -2.15 -14.29
CA LEU A 130 12.25 -3.18 -13.81
C LEU A 130 10.84 -2.97 -14.39
N PRO A 131 10.11 -4.06 -14.69
CA PRO A 131 8.69 -3.96 -14.99
C PRO A 131 7.91 -3.51 -13.74
N ASP A 132 7.29 -2.35 -13.83
CA ASP A 132 6.50 -1.75 -12.77
C ASP A 132 5.04 -1.64 -13.21
N VAL A 133 4.13 -1.68 -12.25
CA VAL A 133 2.73 -1.39 -12.47
C VAL A 133 2.29 -0.25 -11.59
N VAL A 134 1.48 0.65 -12.14
CA VAL A 134 0.80 1.68 -11.35
C VAL A 134 -0.67 1.37 -11.31
N LEU A 135 -1.19 1.21 -10.10
CA LEU A 135 -2.58 0.89 -9.81
C LEU A 135 -3.26 2.10 -9.16
N ILE A 136 -4.43 2.46 -9.67
CA ILE A 136 -5.33 3.46 -9.10
C ILE A 136 -6.44 2.69 -8.40
N LEU A 137 -6.50 2.85 -7.08
CA LEU A 137 -7.42 2.16 -6.19
C LEU A 137 -8.40 3.17 -5.58
N LYS A 138 -9.66 2.79 -5.51
CA LYS A 138 -10.70 3.52 -4.79
C LYS A 138 -10.93 2.89 -3.42
N LYS A 139 -11.07 3.73 -2.40
CA LYS A 139 -11.55 3.28 -1.09
C LYS A 139 -12.96 2.72 -1.26
N MET A 140 -13.21 1.53 -0.73
CA MET A 140 -14.55 0.96 -0.70
C MET A 140 -15.28 1.42 0.56
N GLU A 141 -16.56 1.76 0.43
CA GLU A 141 -17.41 1.90 1.61
C GLU A 141 -17.67 0.52 2.23
N ILE A 142 -17.49 0.43 3.55
CA ILE A 142 -17.89 -0.75 4.31
C ILE A 142 -19.39 -0.62 4.57
N SER A 143 -20.19 -1.31 3.74
CA SER A 143 -21.64 -1.44 3.91
C SER A 143 -22.00 -2.80 4.53
N GLU A 144 -23.20 -2.91 5.10
CA GLU A 144 -23.74 -4.18 5.62
C GLU A 144 -23.72 -5.30 4.56
N GLU A 145 -23.89 -4.95 3.27
CA GLU A 145 -23.87 -5.88 2.14
C GLU A 145 -22.48 -6.45 1.84
N ASN A 146 -21.40 -5.75 2.18
CA ASN A 146 -20.02 -6.19 1.95
C ASN A 146 -19.38 -6.85 3.18
N LEU A 147 -20.05 -6.78 4.34
CA LEU A 147 -19.65 -7.40 5.61
C LEU A 147 -19.85 -8.93 5.66
N TYR A 148 -20.30 -9.58 4.59
CA TYR A 148 -20.40 -11.05 4.55
C TYR A 148 -19.06 -11.75 4.25
N SER A 149 -18.05 -11.02 3.76
CA SER A 149 -16.70 -11.56 3.54
C SER A 149 -15.91 -11.59 4.86
N PRO A 150 -15.24 -12.72 5.22
CA PRO A 150 -14.38 -12.80 6.40
C PRO A 150 -13.30 -11.70 6.45
N SER A 151 -12.70 -11.36 5.30
CA SER A 151 -11.67 -10.31 5.22
C SER A 151 -12.22 -8.91 5.51
N MET A 152 -13.44 -8.63 5.03
CA MET A 152 -14.12 -7.36 5.31
C MET A 152 -14.60 -7.27 6.76
N GLN A 153 -14.99 -8.39 7.38
CA GLN A 153 -15.29 -8.42 8.82
C GLN A 153 -14.06 -8.19 9.68
N GLU A 154 -12.91 -8.77 9.30
CA GLU A 154 -11.63 -8.56 9.98
C GLU A 154 -11.18 -7.10 9.82
N LEU A 155 -11.22 -6.56 8.60
CA LEU A 155 -10.94 -5.16 8.35
C LEU A 155 -11.86 -4.25 9.17
N ALA A 156 -13.18 -4.48 9.16
CA ALA A 156 -14.16 -3.68 9.90
C ALA A 156 -13.89 -3.67 11.42
N LYS A 157 -13.50 -4.82 12.00
CA LYS A 157 -13.12 -4.93 13.42
C LYS A 157 -11.85 -4.15 13.73
N GLU A 158 -10.86 -4.20 12.85
CA GLU A 158 -9.57 -3.55 13.07
C GLU A 158 -9.58 -2.06 12.80
N VAL A 159 -10.40 -1.56 11.86
CA VAL A 159 -10.49 -0.12 11.58
C VAL A 159 -11.39 0.63 12.57
N ASN A 160 -11.91 -0.06 13.60
CA ASN A 160 -12.69 0.50 14.70
C ASN A 160 -13.87 1.37 14.23
N LEU A 161 -14.51 0.98 13.12
CA LEU A 161 -15.76 1.59 12.70
C LEU A 161 -16.84 1.21 13.70
N LYS A 162 -17.29 2.18 14.49
CA LYS A 162 -18.64 2.09 15.04
C LYS A 162 -19.58 2.05 13.84
N LEU A 163 -20.14 0.88 13.58
CA LEU A 163 -21.37 0.81 12.81
C LEU A 163 -22.38 1.58 13.66
N ASP A 164 -22.70 2.80 13.24
CA ASP A 164 -23.85 3.54 13.79
C ASP A 164 -25.11 2.80 13.32
N LEU A 165 -25.48 1.76 14.09
CA LEU A 165 -26.75 1.06 14.01
C LEU A 165 -27.83 1.83 14.77
#